data_AF-A0A916VTH1-F1
#
_entry.id   AF-A0A916VTH1-F1
#
_cell.length_a   1.000
_cell.length_b   1.000
_cell.length_c   1.000
_cell.angle_alpha   90.00
_cell.angle_beta   90.00
_cell.angle_gamma   90.00
#
_symmetry.space_group_name_H-M   'P 1'
#
loop_
_entity.id
_entity.type
_entity.pdbx_description
1 polymer ?
#
loop_
_entity_poly.entity_id
_entity_poly.type
_entity_poly.pdbx_seq_one_letter_code
_entity_poly.pdbx_strand_id
1 'polypeptide(L)'
;MRTFAEFQIMGRVGKTKEVGSTLRVSIAAEYGRKDNRGEFQSNPFWNEVTIFNENVIKWAKENVKPGDIVHARGTIRQTQWENTDGGTEYGITMAADDFDNITQSVKRSMERNQD
;
A
#
# COMPACT_ATOMS: atom_id res chain seq x y z
N MET A 1 25.08 15.62 -5.48
CA MET A 1 23.64 15.85 -5.79
C MET A 1 22.89 14.57 -5.44
N ARG A 2 21.77 14.65 -4.70
CA ARG A 2 20.96 13.48 -4.35
C ARG A 2 19.74 13.44 -5.29
N THR A 3 19.57 12.35 -6.03
CA THR A 3 18.40 12.08 -6.90
C THR A 3 17.49 11.06 -6.23
N PHE A 4 16.21 11.04 -6.61
CA PHE A 4 15.22 10.14 -6.02
C PHE A 4 14.14 9.74 -7.05
N ALA A 5 13.54 8.57 -6.83
CA ALA A 5 12.36 8.08 -7.52
C ALA A 5 11.44 7.47 -6.46
N GLU A 6 10.30 8.11 -6.21
CA GLU A 6 9.46 7.84 -5.04
C GLU A 6 8.00 7.64 -5.44
N PHE A 7 7.24 7.00 -4.55
CA PHE A 7 5.79 6.90 -4.66
C PHE A 7 5.13 7.28 -3.33
N GLN A 8 3.86 7.64 -3.41
CA GLN A 8 2.98 7.80 -2.27
C GLN A 8 1.58 7.27 -2.62
N ILE A 9 1.02 6.43 -1.74
CA ILE A 9 -0.35 5.92 -1.87
C ILE A 9 -1.07 6.12 -0.54
N MET A 10 -2.23 6.76 -0.59
CA MET A 10 -3.22 6.72 0.48
C MET A 10 -4.45 5.98 -0.04
N GLY A 11 -4.88 4.95 0.66
CA GLY A 11 -5.97 4.11 0.17
C GLY A 11 -6.37 3.01 1.12
N ARG A 12 -7.34 2.20 0.72
CA ARG A 12 -7.85 1.08 1.51
C ARG A 12 -7.06 -0.19 1.24
N VAL A 13 -6.73 -0.91 2.30
CA VAL A 13 -6.11 -2.24 2.20
C VAL A 13 -7.12 -3.23 1.64
N GLY A 14 -6.77 -3.91 0.56
CA GLY A 14 -7.53 -5.05 0.05
C GLY A 14 -7.10 -6.35 0.74
N LYS A 15 -5.79 -6.64 0.70
CA LYS A 15 -5.21 -7.85 1.31
C LYS A 15 -3.73 -7.66 1.61
N THR A 16 -3.23 -8.49 2.51
CA THR A 16 -1.80 -8.66 2.81
C THR A 16 -1.36 -10.07 2.40
N LYS A 17 -0.14 -10.20 1.87
CA LYS A 17 0.43 -11.48 1.45
C LYS A 17 1.90 -11.55 1.85
N GLU A 18 2.29 -12.64 2.50
CA GLU A 18 3.70 -12.94 2.76
C GLU A 18 4.33 -13.58 1.52
N VAL A 19 5.50 -13.06 1.11
CA VAL A 19 6.27 -13.57 -0.03
C VAL A 19 7.74 -13.60 0.36
N GLY A 20 8.26 -14.79 0.65
CA GLY A 20 9.60 -14.93 1.24
C GLY A 20 9.68 -14.18 2.58
N SER A 21 10.69 -13.32 2.73
CA SER A 21 10.87 -12.45 3.89
C SER A 21 10.09 -11.13 3.80
N THR A 22 9.32 -10.90 2.75
CA THR A 22 8.63 -9.62 2.50
C THR A 22 7.13 -9.71 2.78
N LEU A 23 6.53 -8.57 3.13
CA LEU A 23 5.08 -8.42 3.19
C LEU A 23 4.61 -7.55 2.03
N ARG A 24 3.69 -8.08 1.22
CA ARG A 24 3.05 -7.33 0.15
C ARG A 24 1.66 -6.89 0.59
N VAL A 25 1.32 -5.63 0.31
CA VAL A 25 0.03 -5.04 0.67
C VAL A 25 -0.63 -4.48 -0.58
N SER A 26 -1.84 -4.95 -0.87
CA SER A 26 -2.67 -4.41 -1.93
C SER A 26 -3.46 -3.21 -1.41
N ILE A 27 -3.33 -2.06 -2.07
CA ILE A 27 -3.95 -0.80 -1.67
C ILE A 27 -4.79 -0.26 -2.83
N ALA A 28 -6.05 0.06 -2.56
CA ALA A 28 -6.97 0.72 -3.48
C ALA A 28 -7.08 2.21 -3.15
N ALA A 29 -6.62 3.06 -4.07
CA ALA A 29 -6.92 4.49 -4.05
C ALA A 29 -8.19 4.73 -4.88
N GLU A 30 -9.19 5.39 -4.30
CA GLU A 30 -10.49 5.64 -4.97
C GLU A 30 -10.41 6.93 -5.79
N TYR A 31 -10.62 6.83 -7.11
CA TYR A 31 -10.65 7.95 -8.06
C TYR A 31 -12.03 8.13 -8.71
N GLY A 32 -13.05 7.51 -8.12
CA GLY A 32 -14.42 7.62 -8.58
C GLY A 32 -14.95 9.05 -8.60
N ARG A 33 -15.95 9.27 -9.44
CA ARG A 33 -16.58 10.59 -9.62
C ARG A 33 -18.08 10.45 -9.82
N LYS A 34 -18.81 11.53 -9.54
CA LYS A 34 -20.23 11.57 -9.88
C LYS A 34 -20.42 11.64 -11.39
N ASP A 35 -21.37 10.89 -11.90
CA ASP A 35 -21.82 10.99 -13.29
C ASP A 35 -22.83 12.14 -13.49
N ASN A 36 -23.31 12.30 -14.71
CA ASN A 36 -24.28 13.35 -15.07
C ASN A 36 -25.66 13.17 -14.40
N ARG A 37 -25.93 12.03 -13.78
CA ARG A 37 -27.16 11.74 -13.01
C ARG A 37 -26.95 11.98 -11.51
N GLY A 38 -25.74 12.33 -11.08
CA GLY A 38 -25.38 12.56 -9.68
C GLY A 38 -24.95 11.31 -8.92
N GLU A 39 -24.95 10.15 -9.57
CA GLU A 39 -24.57 8.87 -8.97
C GLU A 39 -23.05 8.74 -8.92
N PHE A 40 -22.51 8.30 -7.78
CA PHE A 40 -21.07 8.11 -7.62
C PHE A 40 -20.63 6.82 -8.32
N GLN A 41 -19.72 6.95 -9.30
CA GLN A 41 -19.12 5.85 -10.01
C GLN A 41 -17.74 5.56 -9.42
N SER A 42 -17.58 4.41 -8.76
CA SER A 42 -16.30 3.97 -8.18
C SER A 42 -15.29 3.65 -9.28
N ASN A 43 -14.03 4.03 -9.05
CA ASN A 43 -12.90 3.78 -9.94
C ASN A 43 -11.63 3.57 -9.10
N PRO A 44 -11.47 2.39 -8.47
CA PRO A 44 -10.35 2.11 -7.59
C PRO A 44 -9.09 1.75 -8.39
N PHE A 45 -7.98 2.45 -8.10
CA PHE A 45 -6.67 2.12 -8.62
C PHE A 45 -5.95 1.20 -7.64
N TRP A 46 -5.84 -0.06 -8.02
CA TRP A 46 -5.20 -1.11 -7.24
C TRP A 46 -3.70 -1.15 -7.49
N ASN A 47 -2.94 -1.07 -6.40
CA ASN A 47 -1.49 -1.08 -6.41
C ASN A 47 -0.98 -2.08 -5.36
N GLU A 48 0.15 -2.72 -5.61
CA GLU A 48 0.83 -3.58 -4.65
C GLU A 48 2.12 -2.91 -4.18
N VAL A 49 2.24 -2.68 -2.87
CA VAL A 49 3.48 -2.21 -2.24
C VAL A 49 4.16 -3.37 -1.52
N THR A 50 5.48 -3.37 -1.50
CA THR A 50 6.28 -4.39 -0.80
C THR A 50 7.04 -3.75 0.36
N ILE A 51 6.85 -4.28 1.55
CA ILE A 51 7.58 -3.90 2.77
C ILE A 51 8.71 -4.92 2.96
N PHE A 52 9.93 -4.41 3.07
CA PHE A 52 11.14 -5.23 3.27
C PHE A 52 11.65 -5.18 4.71
N ASN A 53 11.40 -4.08 5.43
CA ASN A 53 11.89 -3.90 6.79
C ASN A 53 11.09 -4.77 7.77
N GLU A 54 11.75 -5.71 8.44
CA GLU A 54 11.11 -6.67 9.35
C GLU A 54 10.32 -6.02 10.49
N ASN A 55 10.79 -4.88 11.02
CA ASN A 55 10.06 -4.17 12.08
C ASN A 55 8.75 -3.59 11.55
N VAL A 56 8.76 -3.03 10.34
CA VAL A 56 7.56 -2.51 9.67
C VAL A 56 6.63 -3.67 9.29
N ILE A 57 7.16 -4.80 8.84
CA ILE A 57 6.37 -6.02 8.58
C ILE A 57 5.66 -6.48 9.84
N LYS A 58 6.38 -6.62 10.96
CA LYS A 58 5.81 -7.05 12.24
C LYS A 58 4.69 -6.11 12.67
N TRP A 59 4.96 -4.81 12.66
CA TRP A 59 3.95 -3.81 12.98
C TRP A 59 2.74 -3.90 12.05
N ALA A 60 2.93 -4.04 10.75
CA ALA A 60 1.85 -4.10 9.77
C ALA A 60 0.98 -5.34 9.98
N LYS A 61 1.57 -6.51 10.24
CA LYS A 61 0.83 -7.74 10.54
C LYS A 61 -0.08 -7.61 11.77
N GLU A 62 0.37 -6.87 12.78
CA GLU A 62 -0.38 -6.67 14.03
C GLU A 62 -1.45 -5.56 13.91
N ASN A 63 -1.21 -4.56 13.06
CA ASN A 63 -1.99 -3.32 13.08
C ASN A 63 -2.82 -3.08 11.81
N VAL A 64 -2.66 -3.86 10.75
CA VAL A 64 -3.28 -3.60 9.44
C VAL A 64 -4.20 -4.74 9.04
N LYS A 65 -5.44 -4.41 8.65
CA LYS A 65 -6.42 -5.39 8.16
C LYS A 65 -7.13 -4.89 6.89
N PRO A 66 -7.77 -5.79 6.12
CA PRO A 66 -8.61 -5.39 5.00
C PRO A 66 -9.62 -4.30 5.38
N GLY A 67 -9.72 -3.28 4.54
CA GLY A 67 -10.59 -2.12 4.71
C GLY A 67 -9.96 -0.92 5.42
N ASP A 68 -8.84 -1.09 6.15
CA ASP A 68 -8.16 0.03 6.80
C ASP A 68 -7.62 1.02 5.77
N ILE A 69 -7.67 2.31 6.11
CA ILE A 69 -7.02 3.38 5.34
C ILE A 69 -5.58 3.47 5.80
N VAL A 70 -4.65 3.28 4.85
CA VAL A 70 -3.21 3.34 5.07
C VAL A 70 -2.58 4.44 4.23
N HIS A 71 -1.39 4.88 4.65
CA HIS A 71 -0.51 5.75 3.87
C HIS A 71 0.85 5.06 3.72
N ALA A 72 1.20 4.74 2.48
CA ALA A 72 2.45 4.08 2.12
C ALA A 72 3.32 5.03 1.30
N ARG A 73 4.61 5.13 1.67
CA ARG A 73 5.63 5.91 0.96
C ARG A 73 6.92 5.10 0.83
N GLY A 74 7.67 5.38 -0.22
CA GLY A 74 8.98 4.80 -0.41
C GLY A 74 9.48 4.94 -1.84
N THR A 75 10.29 3.99 -2.28
CA THR A 75 10.97 4.07 -3.57
C THR A 75 10.25 3.25 -4.64
N ILE A 76 10.32 3.74 -5.88
CA ILE A 76 9.79 3.05 -7.05
C ILE A 76 10.95 2.72 -8.01
N ARG A 77 10.99 1.48 -8.49
CA ARG A 77 12.03 1.03 -9.42
C ARG A 77 11.50 -0.04 -10.36
N GLN A 78 12.00 -0.07 -11.59
CA GLN A 78 11.84 -1.22 -12.47
C GLN A 78 12.65 -2.39 -11.92
N THR A 79 12.04 -3.56 -11.87
CA THR A 79 12.68 -4.83 -11.51
C THR A 79 12.49 -5.83 -12.62
N GLN A 80 13.38 -6.81 -12.71
CA GLN A 80 13.27 -7.90 -13.65
C GLN A 80 13.48 -9.25 -12.96
N TRP A 81 12.87 -10.29 -13.50
CA TRP A 81 13.08 -11.68 -13.05
C TRP A 81 13.00 -12.62 -14.25
N GLU A 82 13.61 -13.80 -14.11
CA GLU A 82 13.50 -14.87 -15.11
C GLU A 82 12.13 -15.56 -14.96
N ASN A 83 11.40 -15.72 -16.05
CA ASN A 83 10.16 -16.48 -16.06
C ASN A 83 10.43 -17.99 -16.20
N THR A 84 9.39 -18.79 -16.00
CA THR A 84 9.47 -20.26 -16.08
C THR A 84 9.87 -20.78 -17.46
N ASP A 85 9.70 -19.96 -18.50
CA ASP A 85 9.98 -20.31 -19.89
C ASP A 85 11.37 -19.86 -20.36
N GLY A 86 12.21 -19.32 -19.44
CA GLY A 86 13.59 -18.87 -19.70
C GLY A 86 13.73 -17.46 -20.28
N GLY A 87 12.64 -16.67 -20.30
CA GLY A 87 12.62 -15.26 -20.70
C GLY A 87 12.78 -14.29 -19.51
N THR A 88 13.05 -13.01 -19.79
CA THR A 88 13.09 -11.95 -18.77
C THR A 88 11.77 -11.19 -18.73
N GLU A 89 11.15 -11.14 -17.55
CA GLU A 89 9.99 -10.30 -17.27
C GLU A 89 10.42 -9.01 -16.60
N TYR A 90 9.71 -7.92 -16.89
CA TYR A 90 9.89 -6.63 -16.25
C TYR A 90 8.66 -6.24 -15.45
N GLY A 91 8.86 -5.64 -14.29
CA GLY A 91 7.81 -5.10 -13.45
C GLY A 91 8.26 -3.86 -12.72
N ILE A 92 7.35 -3.30 -11.94
CA ILE A 92 7.63 -2.17 -11.05
C ILE A 92 7.54 -2.66 -9.62
N THR A 93 8.61 -2.45 -8.85
CA THR A 93 8.60 -2.63 -7.41
C THR A 93 8.39 -1.29 -6.73
N MET A 94 7.30 -1.17 -5.99
CA MET A 94 7.06 -0.09 -5.02
C MET A 94 7.48 -0.58 -3.64
N ALA A 95 8.71 -0.25 -3.23
CA ALA A 95 9.26 -0.62 -1.93
C ALA A 95 8.85 0.42 -0.88
N ALA A 96 7.97 0.02 0.04
CA ALA A 96 7.49 0.89 1.11
C ALA A 96 8.47 0.85 2.29
N ASP A 97 9.03 2.03 2.60
CA ASP A 97 9.91 2.24 3.75
C ASP A 97 9.14 2.88 4.92
N ASP A 98 8.05 3.57 4.61
CA ASP A 98 7.16 4.25 5.55
C ASP A 98 5.71 3.80 5.28
N PHE A 99 5.05 3.32 6.32
CA PHE A 99 3.75 2.67 6.23
C PHE A 99 2.93 2.89 7.50
N ASP A 100 1.89 3.72 7.39
CA ASP A 100 1.03 4.13 8.48
C ASP A 100 -0.41 3.62 8.30
N ASN A 101 -1.09 3.34 9.42
CA ASN A 101 -2.51 2.99 9.45
C ASN A 101 -3.31 4.14 10.06
N ILE A 102 -3.96 4.90 9.20
CA ILE A 102 -4.70 6.11 9.57
C ILE A 102 -5.98 5.74 10.30
N THR A 103 -6.64 4.65 9.91
CA THR A 103 -7.85 4.17 10.59
C THR A 103 -7.58 3.84 12.06
N GLN A 104 -6.47 3.16 12.35
CA GLN A 104 -6.03 2.88 13.73
C GLN A 104 -5.69 4.17 14.48
N SER A 105 -4.91 5.07 13.88
CA SER A 105 -4.48 6.32 14.51
C SER A 105 -5.67 7.21 14.90
N VAL A 106 -6.71 7.27 14.06
CA VAL A 106 -7.95 7.98 14.36
C VAL A 106 -8.70 7.34 15.53
N LYS A 107 -8.88 6.00 15.52
CA LYS A 107 -9.55 5.28 16.61
C LYS A 107 -8.90 5.53 17.96
N ARG A 108 -7.57 5.35 18.05
CA ARG A 108 -6.81 5.60 19.28
C ARG A 108 -6.91 7.04 19.75
N SER A 109 -7.02 7.99 18.82
CA SER A 109 -7.16 9.42 19.17
C SER A 109 -8.56 9.75 19.69
N MET A 110 -9.59 9.08 19.20
CA MET A 110 -10.95 9.21 19.73
C MET A 110 -11.06 8.63 21.14
N GLU A 111 -10.43 7.47 21.40
CA GLU A 111 -10.41 6.83 22.72
C GLU A 111 -9.74 7.72 23.79
N ARG A 112 -8.56 8.29 23.48
CA ARG A 112 -7.84 9.18 24.42
C ARG A 112 -8.55 10.48 24.77
N ASN A 113 -9.52 10.92 23.97
CA ASN A 113 -10.27 12.15 24.20
C ASN A 113 -11.58 11.91 24.97
N GLN A 114 -11.89 10.66 25.31
CA GLN A 114 -13.07 10.27 26.10
C GLN A 114 -12.75 10.03 27.59
N ASP A 115 -11.46 9.98 27.93
CA ASP A 115 -10.94 9.93 29.31
C ASP A 115 -10.60 11.34 29.83
#